data_AF-A0A9D4HK43-F1
#
_entry.id   AF-A0A9D4HK43-F1
#
_cell.length_a   1.000
_cell.length_b   1.000
_cell.length_c   1.000
_cell.angle_alpha   90.00
_cell.angle_beta   90.00
_cell.angle_gamma   90.00
#
_symmetry.space_group_name_H-M   'P 1'
#
loop_
_entity.id
_entity.type
_entity.pdbx_description
1 polymer ?
#
loop_
_entity_poly.entity_id
_entity_poly.type
_entity_poly.pdbx_seq_one_letter_code
_entity_poly.pdbx_strand_id
1 'polypeptide(L)'
;MSFVLYGVAAFLTVCLSWASSNAEINRLERFLVDSGNSYHWSPWSVSPCDCSAHLQKNYRMCVADTGQLVPEFACGNGLAQYYSGCSCPYTQAVQINDHWSEWTSYSSCSVTCGQGFERRYRTCLTGSGTCHGPSTEQASCNMGTCPVDGYWGPWSPFTPCSHSCGTGMTIRSRTCSYPIPSAPGAPCHGDSYDRQACNAQSCIIDGQWSSWTDWSRCLVTCGLGTISRDRTCTSPAPSNGGRNCSEMSTETHDCSYGPCAEWSHWFEGSCSVSCGEGTRERLRHCSTGRDVDCPGNAQVIVNCTALICI
;
A
#
# COMPACT_ATOMS: atom_id res chain seq x y z
N MET A 1 -63.96 -4.87 -15.27
CA MET A 1 -63.62 -5.57 -16.52
C MET A 1 -62.20 -6.08 -16.34
N SER A 2 -61.78 -7.31 -16.53
CA SER A 2 -62.36 -8.64 -16.69
C SER A 2 -61.12 -9.56 -16.68
N PHE A 3 -61.21 -10.76 -16.08
CA PHE A 3 -60.54 -12.02 -16.43
C PHE A 3 -59.05 -12.01 -16.91
N VAL A 4 -58.05 -12.62 -16.26
CA VAL A 4 -57.77 -14.03 -15.87
C VAL A 4 -56.52 -14.54 -16.62
N LEU A 5 -55.61 -15.18 -15.86
CA LEU A 5 -54.52 -16.11 -16.24
C LEU A 5 -53.49 -15.68 -17.30
N TYR A 6 -52.19 -15.69 -16.94
CA TYR A 6 -51.08 -16.39 -17.62
C TYR A 6 -49.75 -15.98 -16.96
N GLY A 7 -49.04 -16.93 -16.34
CA GLY A 7 -47.74 -16.64 -15.72
C GLY A 7 -47.06 -17.79 -14.96
N VAL A 8 -47.57 -19.03 -15.02
CA VAL A 8 -46.92 -20.23 -14.46
C VAL A 8 -46.08 -20.97 -15.51
N ALA A 9 -45.83 -20.35 -16.67
CA ALA A 9 -45.24 -21.01 -17.84
C ALA A 9 -43.77 -20.64 -18.12
N ALA A 10 -42.96 -20.42 -17.09
CA ALA A 10 -41.52 -20.12 -17.27
C ALA A 10 -40.56 -20.98 -16.43
N PHE A 11 -41.05 -21.93 -15.62
CA PHE A 11 -40.19 -22.84 -14.83
C PHE A 11 -40.35 -24.33 -15.18
N LEU A 12 -41.12 -24.65 -16.21
CA LEU A 12 -41.38 -26.03 -16.66
C LEU A 12 -40.63 -26.41 -17.95
N THR A 13 -39.49 -25.77 -18.20
CA THR A 13 -38.68 -25.99 -19.42
C THR A 13 -37.19 -26.13 -19.13
N VAL A 14 -36.82 -26.88 -18.08
CA VAL A 14 -35.45 -27.39 -17.87
C VAL A 14 -35.43 -28.86 -17.39
N CYS A 15 -36.43 -29.67 -17.79
CA CYS A 15 -36.40 -31.13 -17.56
C CYS A 15 -36.52 -31.92 -18.88
N LEU A 16 -35.87 -31.42 -19.93
CA LEU A 16 -35.63 -32.19 -21.15
C LEU A 16 -34.15 -32.07 -21.53
N SER A 17 -33.30 -32.64 -20.68
CA SER A 17 -31.99 -33.14 -21.05
C SER A 17 -31.69 -34.32 -20.14
N TRP A 18 -31.24 -35.41 -20.74
CA TRP A 18 -30.90 -36.65 -20.04
C TRP A 18 -29.88 -36.39 -18.93
N ALA A 19 -30.19 -36.81 -17.69
CA ALA A 19 -29.21 -36.92 -16.64
C ALA A 19 -28.31 -38.13 -16.88
N SER A 20 -27.23 -37.92 -17.64
CA SER A 20 -26.25 -38.95 -17.97
C SER A 20 -25.03 -38.94 -17.02
N SER A 21 -25.11 -38.24 -15.87
CA SER A 21 -24.01 -38.17 -14.90
C SER A 21 -24.48 -38.14 -13.44
N ASN A 22 -23.64 -38.66 -12.54
CA ASN A 22 -23.87 -38.71 -11.09
C ASN A 22 -24.12 -37.32 -10.45
N ALA A 23 -23.75 -36.22 -11.10
CA ALA A 23 -23.91 -34.87 -10.56
C ALA A 23 -25.36 -34.34 -10.64
N GLU A 24 -26.16 -34.81 -11.60
CA GLU A 24 -27.57 -34.41 -11.71
C GLU A 24 -28.49 -35.23 -10.78
N ILE A 25 -28.10 -36.47 -10.48
CA ILE A 25 -28.74 -37.33 -9.47
C ILE A 25 -28.63 -36.68 -8.07
N ASN A 26 -27.44 -36.16 -7.72
CA ASN A 26 -27.21 -35.47 -6.45
C ASN A 26 -27.99 -34.14 -6.31
N ARG A 27 -28.48 -33.55 -7.41
CA ARG A 27 -29.34 -32.35 -7.39
C ARG A 27 -30.81 -32.70 -7.11
N LEU A 28 -31.28 -33.85 -7.59
CA LEU A 28 -32.61 -34.39 -7.28
C LEU A 28 -32.68 -34.94 -5.85
N GLU A 29 -31.61 -35.54 -5.33
CA GLU A 29 -31.50 -35.98 -3.92
C GLU A 29 -31.69 -34.84 -2.92
N ARG A 30 -31.30 -33.60 -3.28
CA ARG A 30 -31.44 -32.44 -2.40
C ARG A 30 -32.90 -31.94 -2.30
N PHE A 31 -33.77 -32.28 -3.25
CA PHE A 31 -35.17 -31.85 -3.30
C PHE A 31 -36.11 -32.83 -2.57
N LEU A 32 -35.72 -34.10 -2.42
CA LEU A 32 -36.54 -35.15 -1.81
C LEU A 32 -36.34 -35.28 -0.29
N VAL A 33 -35.26 -34.71 0.26
CA VAL A 33 -34.92 -34.77 1.70
C VAL A 33 -35.86 -33.91 2.58
N ASP A 34 -36.59 -32.93 2.04
CA ASP A 34 -37.53 -32.09 2.81
C ASP A 34 -38.91 -32.73 3.08
N SER A 35 -39.10 -34.00 2.70
CA SER A 35 -40.41 -34.69 2.79
C SER A 35 -40.50 -35.82 3.83
N GLY A 36 -39.41 -36.11 4.56
CA GLY A 36 -39.46 -37.01 5.72
C GLY A 36 -39.64 -38.52 5.44
N ASN A 37 -39.48 -38.99 4.20
CA ASN A 37 -39.60 -40.42 3.84
C ASN A 37 -38.24 -41.05 3.47
N SER A 38 -38.05 -42.33 3.81
CA SER A 38 -36.85 -43.13 3.52
C SER A 38 -37.06 -44.07 2.33
N TYR A 39 -36.04 -44.22 1.47
CA TYR A 39 -36.06 -45.09 0.29
C TYR A 39 -34.78 -45.95 0.24
N HIS A 40 -34.87 -47.17 -0.29
CA HIS A 40 -33.74 -48.11 -0.40
C HIS A 40 -33.59 -48.66 -1.82
N TRP A 41 -32.35 -48.85 -2.27
CA TRP A 41 -32.00 -49.50 -3.54
C TRP A 41 -31.21 -50.79 -3.25
N SER A 42 -31.48 -51.88 -3.98
CA SER A 42 -30.62 -53.09 -3.99
C SER A 42 -30.40 -53.60 -5.42
N PRO A 43 -29.19 -54.10 -5.77
CA PRO A 43 -28.93 -54.72 -7.06
C PRO A 43 -28.98 -56.25 -6.97
N TRP A 44 -29.53 -56.94 -7.99
CA TRP A 44 -29.28 -58.37 -8.18
C TRP A 44 -29.29 -58.83 -9.64
N SER A 45 -28.64 -59.97 -9.87
CA SER A 45 -28.20 -60.55 -11.16
C SER A 45 -29.00 -61.79 -11.59
N VAL A 46 -29.51 -61.78 -12.85
CA VAL A 46 -29.69 -62.85 -13.88
C VAL A 46 -30.03 -64.30 -13.41
N SER A 47 -31.00 -65.12 -13.86
CA SER A 47 -32.15 -65.15 -14.80
C SER A 47 -32.80 -66.57 -14.65
N PRO A 48 -34.06 -66.85 -15.10
CA PRO A 48 -34.24 -67.49 -16.41
C PRO A 48 -35.50 -66.99 -17.12
N CYS A 49 -35.49 -65.78 -17.64
CA CYS A 49 -36.40 -65.33 -18.70
C CYS A 49 -35.61 -64.36 -19.60
N ASP A 50 -34.82 -64.94 -20.50
CA ASP A 50 -34.09 -64.21 -21.52
C ASP A 50 -35.04 -63.84 -22.68
N CYS A 51 -35.29 -62.55 -22.86
CA CYS A 51 -35.76 -61.98 -24.13
C CYS A 51 -34.98 -60.68 -24.35
N SER A 52 -34.28 -60.65 -25.48
CA SER A 52 -33.12 -59.83 -25.74
C SER A 52 -33.43 -58.36 -26.06
N ALA A 53 -32.41 -57.54 -25.86
CA ALA A 53 -32.14 -56.21 -26.45
C ALA A 53 -32.47 -54.95 -25.62
N HIS A 54 -31.40 -54.17 -25.42
CA HIS A 54 -31.28 -52.81 -24.92
C HIS A 54 -31.28 -52.54 -23.40
N LEU A 55 -30.08 -52.17 -22.93
CA LEU A 55 -29.75 -51.59 -21.64
C LEU A 55 -30.61 -50.36 -21.31
N GLN A 56 -31.60 -50.51 -20.43
CA GLN A 56 -32.13 -49.42 -19.62
C GLN A 56 -32.39 -49.95 -18.19
N LYS A 57 -31.69 -49.38 -17.21
CA LYS A 57 -31.92 -49.64 -15.78
C LYS A 57 -33.26 -49.02 -15.41
N ASN A 58 -34.33 -49.79 -15.50
CA ASN A 58 -35.65 -49.38 -15.06
C ASN A 58 -35.84 -49.75 -13.59
N TYR A 59 -35.96 -48.73 -12.76
CA TYR A 59 -36.29 -48.85 -11.34
C TYR A 59 -37.79 -49.08 -11.16
N ARG A 60 -38.20 -50.03 -10.29
CA ARG A 60 -39.60 -50.21 -9.89
C ARG A 60 -39.77 -49.76 -8.46
N MET A 61 -40.78 -48.94 -8.21
CA MET A 61 -41.17 -48.46 -6.88
C MET A 61 -42.32 -49.34 -6.38
N CYS A 62 -42.13 -50.02 -5.25
CA CYS A 62 -43.16 -50.84 -4.61
C CYS A 62 -43.54 -50.22 -3.26
N VAL A 63 -44.84 -50.19 -2.96
CA VAL A 63 -45.33 -49.86 -1.62
C VAL A 63 -45.15 -51.11 -0.75
N ALA A 64 -44.39 -50.98 0.34
CA ALA A 64 -43.86 -52.12 1.10
C ALA A 64 -44.94 -53.01 1.76
N ASP A 65 -46.16 -52.50 2.01
CA ASP A 65 -47.09 -53.18 2.92
C ASP A 65 -48.19 -54.02 2.24
N THR A 66 -48.29 -54.04 0.90
CA THR A 66 -49.37 -54.80 0.21
C THR A 66 -48.93 -55.64 -0.99
N GLY A 67 -47.70 -55.47 -1.48
CA GLY A 67 -47.24 -56.19 -2.69
C GLY A 67 -48.03 -55.86 -3.97
N GLN A 68 -48.88 -54.84 -3.96
CA GLN A 68 -49.56 -54.36 -5.17
C GLN A 68 -48.71 -53.31 -5.90
N LEU A 69 -48.72 -53.38 -7.24
CA LEU A 69 -48.19 -52.32 -8.09
C LEU A 69 -49.05 -51.06 -7.93
N VAL A 70 -48.39 -49.91 -7.80
CA VAL A 70 -49.04 -48.60 -7.82
C VAL A 70 -49.75 -48.41 -9.17
N PRO A 71 -51.05 -48.08 -9.20
CA PRO A 71 -51.74 -47.82 -10.46
C PRO A 71 -51.11 -46.61 -11.17
N GLU A 72 -50.66 -46.84 -12.40
CA GLU A 72 -50.09 -45.81 -13.29
C GLU A 72 -51.10 -44.69 -13.57
N PHE A 73 -50.80 -43.49 -13.09
CA PHE A 73 -51.13 -42.30 -13.87
C PHE A 73 -49.90 -41.39 -13.93
N ALA A 74 -49.43 -41.21 -15.17
CA ALA A 74 -48.49 -40.21 -15.67
C ALA A 74 -46.97 -40.55 -15.65
N CYS A 75 -46.57 -41.53 -16.46
CA CYS A 75 -45.52 -41.30 -17.45
C CYS A 75 -46.01 -41.84 -18.80
N GLY A 76 -46.07 -40.97 -19.80
CA GLY A 76 -46.82 -41.22 -21.04
C GLY A 76 -46.19 -42.25 -21.99
N ASN A 77 -47.10 -42.93 -22.68
CA ASN A 77 -47.00 -43.60 -23.99
C ASN A 77 -46.13 -44.86 -24.11
N GLY A 78 -46.77 -46.03 -24.01
CA GLY A 78 -46.22 -47.28 -24.57
C GLY A 78 -46.92 -48.57 -24.15
N LEU A 79 -48.03 -48.91 -24.82
CA LEU A 79 -48.64 -50.26 -25.02
C LEU A 79 -48.43 -51.33 -23.92
N ALA A 80 -49.43 -51.51 -23.06
CA ALA A 80 -49.53 -52.66 -22.16
C ALA A 80 -49.87 -53.95 -22.93
N GLN A 81 -49.07 -55.00 -22.77
CA GLN A 81 -49.47 -56.38 -23.06
C GLN A 81 -49.63 -57.15 -21.75
N TYR A 82 -50.80 -57.75 -21.59
CA TYR A 82 -51.22 -58.53 -20.43
C TYR A 82 -50.54 -59.92 -20.48
N TYR A 83 -49.66 -60.23 -19.54
CA TYR A 83 -49.20 -61.61 -19.30
C TYR A 83 -49.75 -62.10 -17.97
N SER A 84 -50.75 -62.97 -18.04
CA SER A 84 -51.26 -63.77 -16.93
C SER A 84 -50.33 -64.94 -16.64
N GLY A 85 -49.81 -65.05 -15.42
CA GLY A 85 -49.18 -66.29 -14.94
C GLY A 85 -47.81 -66.10 -14.28
N CYS A 86 -47.78 -65.51 -13.08
CA CYS A 86 -46.69 -65.66 -12.12
C CYS A 86 -47.28 -65.55 -10.71
N SER A 87 -47.44 -66.69 -10.04
CA SER A 87 -47.83 -66.78 -8.62
C SER A 87 -46.56 -66.83 -7.79
N CYS A 88 -46.32 -65.88 -6.89
CA CYS A 88 -45.26 -66.03 -5.90
C CYS A 88 -45.73 -67.02 -4.82
N PRO A 89 -44.99 -68.13 -4.58
CA PRO A 89 -45.35 -69.10 -3.55
C PRO A 89 -45.00 -68.51 -2.18
N TYR A 90 -46.04 -68.06 -1.46
CA TYR A 90 -45.91 -67.75 -0.04
C TYR A 90 -46.09 -69.04 0.75
N THR A 91 -44.99 -69.57 1.29
CA THR A 91 -45.07 -70.59 2.34
C THR A 91 -44.07 -70.29 3.45
N GLN A 92 -44.62 -70.33 4.66
CA GLN A 92 -43.97 -70.49 5.95
C GLN A 92 -43.47 -69.20 6.61
N ALA A 93 -44.33 -68.75 7.54
CA ALA A 93 -43.97 -67.90 8.67
C ALA A 93 -42.81 -68.54 9.45
N VAL A 94 -41.59 -68.14 9.10
CA VAL A 94 -40.43 -68.26 9.97
C VAL A 94 -40.61 -67.24 11.08
N GLN A 95 -40.31 -67.61 12.32
CA GLN A 95 -40.21 -66.68 13.44
C GLN A 95 -39.14 -65.62 13.08
N ILE A 96 -39.57 -64.46 12.61
CA ILE A 96 -38.69 -63.34 12.29
C ILE A 96 -38.34 -62.70 13.63
N ASN A 97 -37.12 -62.92 14.10
CA ASN A 97 -36.57 -62.11 15.17
C ASN A 97 -36.31 -60.72 14.59
N ASP A 98 -37.24 -59.81 14.86
CA ASP A 98 -37.13 -58.42 14.46
C ASP A 98 -35.95 -57.77 15.18
N HIS A 99 -34.86 -57.53 14.46
CA HIS A 99 -33.66 -56.91 15.03
C HIS A 99 -33.05 -55.87 14.07
N TRP A 100 -32.37 -54.91 14.69
CA TRP A 100 -31.59 -53.92 13.96
C TRP A 100 -30.34 -54.57 13.35
N SER A 101 -29.94 -54.14 12.15
CA SER A 101 -28.58 -54.39 11.67
C SER A 101 -27.55 -53.74 12.60
N GLU A 102 -26.30 -54.18 12.50
CA GLU A 102 -25.19 -53.42 13.06
C GLU A 102 -25.18 -51.99 12.51
N TRP A 103 -24.72 -51.05 13.34
CA TRP A 103 -24.52 -49.68 12.91
C TRP A 103 -23.40 -49.59 11.88
N THR A 104 -23.56 -48.74 10.88
CA THR A 104 -22.42 -48.34 10.03
C THR A 104 -21.36 -47.62 10.86
N SER A 105 -20.14 -47.52 10.33
CA SER A 105 -19.18 -46.53 10.85
C SER A 105 -19.77 -45.13 10.73
N TYR A 106 -19.31 -44.22 11.60
CA TYR A 106 -19.63 -42.80 11.47
C TYR A 106 -19.11 -42.25 10.14
N SER A 107 -19.87 -41.32 9.55
CA SER A 107 -19.43 -40.52 8.42
C SER A 107 -18.26 -39.60 8.80
N SER A 108 -17.60 -39.00 7.82
CA SER A 108 -16.77 -37.83 8.11
C SER A 108 -17.59 -36.73 8.78
N CYS A 109 -16.92 -35.89 9.57
CA CYS A 109 -17.54 -34.72 10.18
C CYS A 109 -18.15 -33.80 9.11
N SER A 110 -19.30 -33.19 9.40
CA SER A 110 -20.03 -32.31 8.48
C SER A 110 -19.27 -31.02 8.13
N VAL A 111 -18.24 -30.69 8.89
CA VAL A 111 -17.40 -29.49 8.73
C VAL A 111 -15.94 -29.90 8.66
N THR A 112 -15.11 -29.05 8.04
CA THR A 112 -13.65 -29.23 8.00
C THR A 112 -12.93 -28.52 9.15
N CYS A 113 -13.63 -27.63 9.86
CA CYS A 113 -13.17 -26.93 11.06
C CYS A 113 -14.40 -26.55 11.92
N GLY A 114 -14.21 -26.34 13.22
CA GLY A 114 -15.26 -25.96 14.14
C GLY A 114 -16.10 -27.13 14.64
N GLN A 115 -17.29 -26.82 15.16
CA GLN A 115 -18.25 -27.79 15.64
C GLN A 115 -19.12 -28.29 14.49
N GLY A 116 -19.23 -29.61 14.37
CA GLY A 116 -20.11 -30.25 13.40
C GLY A 116 -20.70 -31.53 13.96
N PHE A 117 -21.20 -32.36 13.06
CA PHE A 117 -21.73 -33.66 13.42
C PHE A 117 -21.30 -34.75 12.45
N GLU A 118 -21.23 -35.96 12.96
CA GLU A 118 -21.07 -37.19 12.19
C GLU A 118 -22.31 -38.05 12.38
N ARG A 119 -22.67 -38.84 11.35
CA ARG A 119 -23.87 -39.68 11.38
C ARG A 119 -23.51 -41.12 11.07
N ARG A 120 -24.25 -42.03 11.69
CA ARG A 120 -24.26 -43.46 11.34
C ARG A 120 -25.69 -43.96 11.19
N TYR A 121 -25.84 -45.03 10.42
CA TYR A 121 -27.13 -45.56 10.03
C TYR A 121 -27.22 -47.04 10.37
N ARG A 122 -28.44 -47.52 10.60
CA ARG A 122 -28.74 -48.95 10.72
C ARG A 122 -30.09 -49.22 10.07
N THR A 123 -30.24 -50.41 9.51
CA THR A 123 -31.46 -50.82 8.81
C THR A 123 -32.22 -51.84 9.65
N CYS A 124 -33.54 -51.73 9.66
CA CYS A 124 -34.41 -52.70 10.32
C CYS A 124 -34.47 -53.97 9.47
N LEU A 125 -33.97 -55.10 9.98
CA LEU A 125 -33.97 -56.36 9.27
C LEU A 125 -35.26 -57.12 9.62
N THR A 126 -36.39 -56.74 9.00
CA THR A 126 -37.70 -57.37 9.25
C THR A 126 -38.49 -57.66 7.98
N GLY A 127 -39.36 -58.67 8.06
CA GLY A 127 -40.44 -58.92 7.10
C GLY A 127 -41.78 -58.28 7.48
N SER A 128 -41.87 -57.59 8.63
CA SER A 128 -43.10 -56.98 9.19
C SER A 128 -42.98 -55.48 9.52
N GLY A 129 -41.81 -54.85 9.35
CA GLY A 129 -41.64 -53.40 9.43
C GLY A 129 -41.53 -52.77 10.83
N THR A 130 -41.55 -53.55 11.93
CA THR A 130 -41.63 -53.00 13.29
C THR A 130 -40.35 -53.11 14.11
N CYS A 131 -39.34 -52.25 13.83
CA CYS A 131 -38.19 -52.07 14.74
C CYS A 131 -38.39 -50.86 15.68
N HIS A 132 -38.15 -51.05 16.98
CA HIS A 132 -38.22 -49.97 17.96
C HIS A 132 -36.88 -49.23 18.08
N GLY A 133 -36.91 -47.89 17.98
CA GLY A 133 -35.75 -47.01 18.10
C GLY A 133 -35.38 -46.31 16.78
N PRO A 134 -34.38 -45.40 16.79
CA PRO A 134 -34.02 -44.63 15.60
C PRO A 134 -33.15 -45.45 14.63
N SER A 135 -33.31 -45.24 13.33
CA SER A 135 -32.46 -45.79 12.27
C SER A 135 -31.21 -44.94 11.98
N THR A 136 -31.11 -43.76 12.59
CA THR A 136 -30.02 -42.81 12.42
C THR A 136 -29.57 -42.31 13.78
N GLU A 137 -28.26 -42.25 13.96
CA GLU A 137 -27.63 -41.69 15.15
C GLU A 137 -26.64 -40.62 14.74
N GLN A 138 -26.58 -39.56 15.55
CA GLN A 138 -25.75 -38.40 15.31
C GLN A 138 -24.89 -38.12 16.55
N ALA A 139 -23.59 -37.94 16.32
CA ALA A 139 -22.64 -37.54 17.34
C ALA A 139 -21.99 -36.19 16.97
N SER A 140 -21.61 -35.41 17.97
CA SER A 140 -20.88 -34.15 17.79
C SER A 140 -19.41 -34.41 17.49
N CYS A 141 -18.87 -33.75 16.48
CA CYS A 141 -17.44 -33.75 16.16
C CYS A 141 -16.87 -32.34 16.24
N ASN A 142 -15.61 -32.21 16.68
CA ASN A 142 -14.90 -30.94 16.77
C ASN A 142 -13.61 -31.03 15.94
N MET A 143 -13.57 -30.27 14.86
CA MET A 143 -12.46 -30.23 13.90
C MET A 143 -11.44 -29.12 14.21
N GLY A 144 -11.46 -28.58 15.44
CA GLY A 144 -10.57 -27.49 15.88
C GLY A 144 -11.08 -26.12 15.47
N THR A 145 -10.28 -25.07 15.69
CA THR A 145 -10.68 -23.69 15.35
C THR A 145 -10.62 -23.45 13.84
N CYS A 146 -11.63 -22.77 13.28
CA CYS A 146 -11.59 -22.35 11.89
C CYS A 146 -10.52 -21.28 11.65
N PRO A 147 -9.78 -21.35 10.52
CA PRO A 147 -8.89 -20.27 10.11
C PRO A 147 -9.70 -19.00 9.89
N VAL A 148 -9.20 -17.90 10.43
CA VAL A 148 -9.76 -16.57 10.26
C VAL A 148 -8.72 -15.76 9.50
N ASP A 149 -9.05 -15.34 8.29
CA ASP A 149 -8.21 -14.45 7.51
C ASP A 149 -8.23 -13.04 8.11
N GLY A 150 -7.07 -12.39 8.10
CA GLY A 150 -6.91 -11.04 8.61
C GLY A 150 -7.43 -10.02 7.61
N TYR A 151 -8.18 -9.04 8.10
CA TYR A 151 -8.60 -7.90 7.31
C TYR A 151 -8.22 -6.59 7.99
N TRP A 152 -7.96 -5.59 7.15
CA TRP A 152 -7.58 -4.26 7.60
C TRP A 152 -8.71 -3.59 8.36
N GLY A 153 -8.39 -3.06 9.54
CA GLY A 153 -9.23 -2.08 10.21
C GLY A 153 -9.29 -0.75 9.45
N PRO A 154 -10.14 0.17 9.91
CA PRO A 154 -10.21 1.50 9.32
C PRO A 154 -8.86 2.22 9.44
N TRP A 155 -8.56 3.06 8.45
CA TRP A 155 -7.43 3.98 8.55
C TRP A 155 -7.62 4.96 9.70
N SER A 156 -6.53 5.28 10.39
CA SER A 156 -6.45 6.42 11.29
C SER A 156 -6.69 7.73 10.50
N PRO A 157 -7.06 8.82 11.17
CA PRO A 157 -6.89 10.14 10.59
C PRO A 157 -5.41 10.37 10.25
N PHE A 158 -5.17 11.24 9.27
CA PHE A 158 -3.85 11.73 8.94
C PHE A 158 -3.25 12.53 10.09
N THR A 159 -1.95 12.39 10.34
CA THR A 159 -1.21 13.26 11.26
C THR A 159 -1.20 14.70 10.74
N PRO A 160 -0.95 15.69 11.61
CA PRO A 160 -0.57 17.01 11.14
C PRO A 160 0.63 16.93 10.18
N CYS A 161 0.71 17.90 9.27
CA CYS A 161 1.81 17.97 8.32
C CYS A 161 3.15 18.23 9.05
N SER A 162 4.22 17.54 8.64
CA SER A 162 5.54 17.65 9.29
C SER A 162 6.15 19.06 9.23
N HIS A 163 5.81 19.83 8.19
CA HIS A 163 6.24 21.21 8.02
C HIS A 163 5.03 22.09 7.72
N SER A 164 5.02 23.33 8.24
CA SER A 164 3.98 24.31 7.94
C SER A 164 4.14 24.98 6.56
N CYS A 165 5.32 24.89 5.96
CA CYS A 165 5.66 25.38 4.62
C CYS A 165 6.70 24.45 3.99
N GLY A 166 6.99 24.66 2.70
CA GLY A 166 7.83 23.75 1.92
C GLY A 166 7.13 22.42 1.68
N THR A 167 7.89 21.37 1.41
CA THR A 167 7.37 20.01 1.15
C THR A 167 7.28 19.22 2.46
N GLY A 168 6.10 19.26 3.10
CA GLY A 168 5.80 18.45 4.27
C GLY A 168 5.24 17.08 3.93
N MET A 169 5.16 16.20 4.93
CA MET A 169 4.55 14.87 4.82
C MET A 169 3.54 14.67 5.94
N THR A 170 2.45 13.97 5.62
CA THR A 170 1.47 13.47 6.58
C THR A 170 1.36 11.95 6.45
N ILE A 171 1.05 11.30 7.56
CA ILE A 171 1.03 9.85 7.69
C ILE A 171 -0.31 9.43 8.30
N ARG A 172 -0.88 8.33 7.80
CA ARG A 172 -1.94 7.58 8.50
C ARG A 172 -1.57 6.11 8.59
N SER A 173 -2.16 5.40 9.53
CA SER A 173 -1.89 3.99 9.79
C SER A 173 -3.17 3.18 9.96
N ARG A 174 -3.07 1.86 9.80
CA ARG A 174 -4.16 0.91 10.05
C ARG A 174 -3.61 -0.38 10.63
N THR A 175 -4.44 -1.12 11.35
CA THR A 175 -4.08 -2.39 11.98
C THR A 175 -4.81 -3.56 11.34
N CYS A 176 -4.13 -4.70 11.24
CA CYS A 176 -4.73 -5.96 10.77
C CYS A 176 -5.48 -6.61 11.92
N SER A 177 -6.73 -6.20 12.15
CA SER A 177 -7.47 -6.56 13.36
C SER A 177 -8.99 -6.68 13.15
N TYR A 178 -9.47 -6.72 11.90
CA TYR A 178 -10.89 -6.64 11.56
C TYR A 178 -11.39 -7.78 10.65
N PRO A 179 -11.25 -9.06 11.03
CA PRO A 179 -10.86 -9.62 12.34
C PRO A 179 -9.36 -9.84 12.51
N ILE A 180 -8.94 -10.15 13.74
CA ILE A 180 -7.58 -10.60 14.04
C ILE A 180 -7.39 -11.98 13.41
N PRO A 181 -6.36 -12.18 12.55
CA PRO A 181 -6.12 -13.47 11.93
C PRO A 181 -5.78 -14.54 12.97
N SER A 182 -6.37 -15.73 12.83
CA SER A 182 -5.93 -16.93 13.55
C SER A 182 -4.99 -17.74 12.67
N ALA A 183 -3.96 -18.38 13.21
CA ALA A 183 -3.19 -19.34 12.42
C ALA A 183 -4.07 -20.58 12.16
N PRO A 184 -4.25 -21.05 10.90
CA PRO A 184 -3.46 -20.81 9.68
C PRO A 184 -4.03 -19.80 8.66
N GLY A 185 -4.96 -18.92 9.05
CA GLY A 185 -5.52 -17.87 8.20
C GLY A 185 -4.49 -16.89 7.63
N ALA A 186 -4.84 -16.27 6.50
CA ALA A 186 -3.96 -15.38 5.76
C ALA A 186 -3.75 -14.03 6.48
N PRO A 187 -2.53 -13.44 6.41
CA PRO A 187 -2.31 -12.08 6.90
C PRO A 187 -2.94 -11.03 5.97
N CYS A 188 -3.13 -9.81 6.48
CA CYS A 188 -3.60 -8.70 5.66
C CYS A 188 -2.61 -8.34 4.54
N HIS A 189 -3.11 -8.19 3.32
CA HIS A 189 -2.31 -7.80 2.16
C HIS A 189 -2.24 -6.28 1.96
N GLY A 190 -1.07 -5.74 1.63
CA GLY A 190 -0.81 -4.32 1.41
C GLY A 190 -0.18 -3.60 2.61
N ASP A 191 -0.03 -2.27 2.51
CA ASP A 191 0.70 -1.50 3.52
C ASP A 191 -0.15 -1.16 4.74
N SER A 192 0.48 -1.15 5.92
CA SER A 192 -0.10 -0.68 7.18
C SER A 192 0.00 0.84 7.38
N TYR A 193 0.73 1.53 6.51
CA TYR A 193 0.95 2.97 6.54
C TYR A 193 0.75 3.60 5.16
N ASP A 194 0.22 4.81 5.12
CA ASP A 194 0.08 5.63 3.92
C ASP A 194 0.71 7.00 4.19
N ARG A 195 1.54 7.45 3.24
CA ARG A 195 2.31 8.69 3.31
C ARG A 195 1.92 9.59 2.14
N GLN A 196 1.53 10.83 2.46
CA GLN A 196 1.12 11.80 1.45
C GLN A 196 1.87 13.12 1.65
N ALA A 197 2.24 13.74 0.54
CA ALA A 197 2.80 15.09 0.56
C ALA A 197 1.71 16.07 1.00
N CYS A 198 2.08 17.00 1.88
CA CYS A 198 1.22 18.06 2.36
C CYS A 198 2.00 19.35 2.47
N ASN A 199 1.30 20.48 2.30
CA ASN A 199 1.87 21.81 2.16
C ASN A 199 2.81 21.90 0.94
N ALA A 200 2.53 22.84 0.06
CA ALA A 200 3.36 23.12 -1.12
C ALA A 200 3.72 24.62 -1.23
N GLN A 201 3.28 25.41 -0.24
CA GLN A 201 3.59 26.82 -0.15
C GLN A 201 5.05 27.00 0.24
N SER A 202 5.78 27.84 -0.51
CA SER A 202 7.18 28.11 -0.23
C SER A 202 7.36 28.76 1.16
N CYS A 203 8.44 28.39 1.86
CA CYS A 203 8.78 29.01 3.13
C CYS A 203 9.34 30.42 2.94
N ILE A 204 8.88 31.37 3.74
CA ILE A 204 9.49 32.70 3.84
C ILE A 204 10.87 32.54 4.49
N ILE A 205 11.92 33.01 3.82
CA ILE A 205 13.28 32.99 4.36
C ILE A 205 13.77 34.42 4.42
N ASP A 206 13.97 34.94 5.63
CA ASP A 206 14.62 36.23 5.84
C ASP A 206 16.12 36.11 5.55
N GLY A 207 16.67 37.13 4.91
CA GLY A 207 18.08 37.21 4.60
C GLY A 207 18.93 37.32 5.85
N GLN A 208 20.09 36.66 5.82
CA GLN A 208 21.11 36.82 6.84
C GLN A 208 22.46 37.11 6.22
N TRP A 209 23.26 37.85 6.97
CA TRP A 209 24.59 38.22 6.59
C TRP A 209 25.50 36.99 6.47
N SER A 210 26.28 36.95 5.39
CA SER A 210 27.48 36.12 5.31
C SER A 210 28.48 36.51 6.39
N SER A 211 29.45 35.65 6.64
CA SER A 211 30.67 36.07 7.33
C SER A 211 31.29 37.25 6.57
N TRP A 212 31.94 38.14 7.32
CA TRP A 212 32.78 39.15 6.73
C TRP A 212 33.92 38.52 5.93
N THR A 213 34.34 39.17 4.86
CA THR A 213 35.64 38.90 4.25
C THR A 213 36.76 39.26 5.22
N ASP A 214 37.96 38.75 4.95
CA ASP A 214 39.16 39.29 5.58
C ASP A 214 39.31 40.78 5.25
N TRP A 215 39.99 41.51 6.14
CA TRP A 215 40.36 42.89 5.90
C TRP A 215 41.24 43.00 4.66
N SER A 216 40.96 44.00 3.83
CA SER A 216 41.85 44.38 2.73
C SER A 216 43.23 44.78 3.28
N ARG A 217 44.24 44.72 2.42
CA ARG A 217 45.50 45.40 2.71
C ARG A 217 45.27 46.91 2.83
N CYS A 218 46.13 47.59 3.58
CA CYS A 218 46.11 49.05 3.68
C CYS A 218 46.30 49.67 2.29
N LEU A 219 45.48 50.66 1.94
CA LEU A 219 45.55 51.33 0.62
C LEU A 219 46.86 52.08 0.37
N VAL A 220 47.59 52.41 1.44
CA VAL A 220 48.88 53.12 1.39
C VAL A 220 50.01 52.22 1.90
N THR A 221 51.25 52.53 1.50
CA THR A 221 52.47 51.85 1.99
C THR A 221 53.13 52.62 3.15
N CYS A 222 52.89 53.92 3.27
CA CYS A 222 53.36 54.82 4.31
C CYS A 222 52.23 55.79 4.71
N GLY A 223 52.35 56.42 5.88
CA GLY A 223 51.37 57.39 6.36
C GLY A 223 50.00 56.77 6.71
N LEU A 224 48.94 57.57 6.59
CA LEU A 224 47.56 57.18 6.91
C LEU A 224 46.86 56.62 5.67
N GLY A 225 46.15 55.51 5.84
CA GLY A 225 45.26 54.96 4.83
C GLY A 225 44.07 54.25 5.45
N THR A 226 43.35 53.49 4.63
CA THR A 226 42.18 52.73 5.08
C THR A 226 42.29 51.26 4.68
N ILE A 227 41.62 50.42 5.46
CA ILE A 227 41.31 49.03 5.18
C ILE A 227 39.81 48.86 5.16
N SER A 228 39.33 47.91 4.36
CA SER A 228 37.91 47.63 4.22
C SER A 228 37.65 46.14 4.20
N ARG A 229 36.45 45.74 4.60
CA ARG A 229 35.93 44.37 4.45
C ARG A 229 34.46 44.41 4.08
N ASP A 230 34.01 43.36 3.42
CA ASP A 230 32.67 43.28 2.87
C ASP A 230 31.94 42.03 3.39
N ARG A 231 30.61 42.07 3.34
CA ARG A 231 29.73 40.92 3.56
C ARG A 231 28.50 41.04 2.67
N THR A 232 27.83 39.91 2.44
CA THR A 232 26.69 39.83 1.53
C THR A 232 25.49 39.20 2.22
N CYS A 233 24.26 39.60 1.86
CA CYS A 233 23.04 39.06 2.47
C CYS A 233 22.64 37.74 1.80
N THR A 234 23.49 36.72 1.94
CA THR A 234 23.36 35.46 1.20
C THR A 234 23.47 34.21 2.07
N SER A 235 23.52 34.34 3.39
CA SER A 235 23.74 33.19 4.30
C SER A 235 22.64 33.04 5.35
N PRO A 236 21.36 32.82 4.97
CA PRO A 236 20.86 32.58 3.62
C PRO A 236 20.41 33.85 2.89
N ALA A 237 20.20 33.75 1.57
CA ALA A 237 19.60 34.83 0.79
C ALA A 237 18.09 34.93 1.07
N PRO A 238 17.52 36.16 1.12
CA PRO A 238 16.08 36.34 1.26
C PRO A 238 15.32 35.63 0.13
N SER A 239 14.25 34.92 0.46
CA SER A 239 13.37 34.30 -0.54
C SER A 239 11.91 34.26 -0.12
N ASN A 240 11.02 34.09 -1.10
CA ASN A 240 9.57 33.99 -0.92
C ASN A 240 8.97 35.14 -0.09
N GLY A 241 9.46 36.37 -0.28
CA GLY A 241 9.00 37.56 0.43
C GLY A 241 9.67 37.83 1.78
N GLY A 242 10.75 37.12 2.11
CA GLY A 242 11.55 37.41 3.31
C GLY A 242 12.30 38.73 3.23
N ARG A 243 12.66 39.26 4.40
CA ARG A 243 13.28 40.59 4.54
C ARG A 243 14.74 40.56 4.11
N ASN A 244 15.21 41.66 3.52
CA ASN A 244 16.62 41.86 3.22
C ASN A 244 17.41 42.33 4.46
N CYS A 245 18.72 42.13 4.44
CA CYS A 245 19.62 42.63 5.48
C CYS A 245 19.72 44.17 5.40
N SER A 246 19.83 44.83 6.56
CA SER A 246 19.91 46.29 6.67
C SER A 246 21.33 46.85 6.43
N GLU A 247 21.41 48.07 5.90
CA GLU A 247 22.41 48.68 4.98
C GLU A 247 23.94 48.51 5.14
N MET A 248 24.49 47.81 6.13
CA MET A 248 25.96 47.78 6.32
C MET A 248 26.62 46.54 5.73
N SER A 249 26.77 46.51 4.41
CA SER A 249 27.50 45.46 3.67
C SER A 249 29.02 45.66 3.65
N THR A 250 29.49 46.87 3.97
CA THR A 250 30.90 47.24 3.92
C THR A 250 31.29 47.94 5.21
N GLU A 251 32.46 47.60 5.74
CA GLU A 251 33.05 48.21 6.92
C GLU A 251 34.45 48.72 6.59
N THR A 252 34.78 49.92 7.05
CA THR A 252 36.06 50.60 6.78
C THR A 252 36.70 51.02 8.09
N HIS A 253 38.01 50.80 8.23
CA HIS A 253 38.83 51.24 9.36
C HIS A 253 40.10 51.90 8.86
N ASP A 254 40.70 52.73 9.71
CA ASP A 254 41.97 53.38 9.41
C ASP A 254 43.15 52.42 9.65
N CYS A 255 44.17 52.53 8.82
CA CYS A 255 45.48 51.92 9.01
C CYS A 255 46.54 53.01 8.99
N SER A 256 47.57 52.84 9.82
CA SER A 256 48.68 53.79 9.91
C SER A 256 50.01 53.08 9.81
N TYR A 257 50.86 53.61 8.95
CA TYR A 257 52.25 53.21 8.79
C TYR A 257 53.17 54.39 9.10
N GLY A 258 54.47 54.10 9.18
CA GLY A 258 55.49 55.13 9.38
C GLY A 258 55.42 56.25 8.34
N PRO A 259 56.04 57.40 8.62
CA PRO A 259 55.99 58.56 7.73
C PRO A 259 56.48 58.20 6.33
N CYS A 260 55.88 58.87 5.34
CA CYS A 260 56.31 58.78 3.95
C CYS A 260 57.63 59.53 3.75
N ALA A 261 58.35 59.17 2.68
CA ALA A 261 59.50 59.95 2.28
C ALA A 261 59.05 61.35 1.84
N GLU A 262 59.70 62.38 2.38
CA GLU A 262 59.34 63.78 2.13
C GLU A 262 60.59 64.60 1.77
N TRP A 263 60.41 65.56 0.87
CA TRP A 263 61.46 66.52 0.53
C TRP A 263 61.56 67.61 1.59
N SER A 264 62.77 67.93 2.02
CA SER A 264 63.02 69.18 2.73
C SER A 264 62.69 70.39 1.85
N HIS A 265 62.59 71.57 2.46
CA HIS A 265 62.60 72.83 1.72
C HIS A 265 63.87 72.97 0.85
N TRP A 266 63.76 73.73 -0.24
CA TRP A 266 64.88 74.04 -1.12
C TRP A 266 65.85 75.00 -0.45
N PHE A 267 67.12 74.63 -0.44
CA PHE A 267 68.23 75.49 -0.09
C PHE A 267 68.73 76.18 -1.37
N GLU A 268 68.77 77.51 -1.36
CA GLU A 268 69.20 78.31 -2.51
C GLU A 268 70.69 78.61 -2.43
N GLY A 269 71.44 78.19 -3.44
CA GLY A 269 72.84 78.55 -3.62
C GLY A 269 73.00 80.01 -4.10
N SER A 270 74.25 80.48 -4.08
CA SER A 270 74.63 81.78 -4.60
C SER A 270 74.44 81.87 -6.12
N CYS A 271 74.21 83.09 -6.63
CA CYS A 271 74.12 83.32 -8.07
C CYS A 271 75.52 83.19 -8.72
N SER A 272 75.59 82.60 -9.92
CA SER A 272 76.85 82.41 -10.65
C SER A 272 77.55 83.72 -11.03
N VAL A 273 76.80 84.83 -10.99
CA VAL A 273 77.29 86.18 -11.27
C VAL A 273 77.07 87.08 -10.05
N SER A 274 77.95 88.05 -9.85
CA SER A 274 77.80 89.10 -8.83
C SER A 274 76.88 90.23 -9.26
N CYS A 275 76.61 90.37 -10.57
CA CYS A 275 75.66 91.32 -11.12
C CYS A 275 75.01 90.78 -12.43
N GLY A 276 73.78 91.18 -12.74
CA GLY A 276 73.05 90.76 -13.96
C GLY A 276 72.36 89.39 -13.86
N GLU A 277 72.04 88.80 -15.03
CA GLU A 277 71.40 87.48 -15.16
C GLU A 277 72.43 86.34 -15.01
N GLY A 278 72.09 85.34 -14.21
CA GLY A 278 72.90 84.14 -14.06
C GLY A 278 72.06 82.94 -13.66
N THR A 279 72.73 81.91 -13.17
CA THR A 279 72.11 80.68 -12.69
C THR A 279 72.55 80.39 -11.27
N ARG A 280 71.67 79.78 -10.49
CA ARG A 280 71.99 79.27 -9.16
C ARG A 280 71.52 77.83 -9.03
N GLU A 281 72.21 77.12 -8.17
CA GLU A 281 71.85 75.77 -7.79
C GLU A 281 70.82 75.80 -6.65
N ARG A 282 69.81 74.94 -6.74
CA ARG A 282 68.91 74.64 -5.62
C ARG A 282 69.07 73.18 -5.22
N LEU A 283 69.25 72.95 -3.93
CA LEU A 283 69.44 71.62 -3.33
C LEU A 283 68.31 71.34 -2.35
N ARG A 284 67.85 70.09 -2.28
CA ARG A 284 66.93 69.60 -1.25
C ARG A 284 67.33 68.20 -0.81
N HIS A 285 67.01 67.85 0.43
CA HIS A 285 67.30 66.55 1.00
C HIS A 285 66.02 65.71 1.11
N CYS A 286 66.10 64.43 0.76
CA CYS A 286 65.00 63.49 0.95
C CYS A 286 65.13 62.87 2.34
N SER A 287 64.16 63.11 3.23
CA SER A 287 64.07 62.34 4.46
C SER A 287 63.37 61.02 4.14
N THR A 288 64.14 59.94 4.04
CA THR A 288 63.62 58.61 3.74
C THR A 288 62.69 58.14 4.86
N GLY A 289 61.49 57.71 4.48
CA GLY A 289 60.49 57.16 5.37
C GLY A 289 60.41 55.64 5.24
N ARG A 290 59.19 55.09 5.37
CA ARG A 290 58.93 53.67 5.05
C ARG A 290 59.01 53.39 3.54
N ASP A 291 58.78 54.42 2.73
CA ASP A 291 58.98 54.37 1.29
C ASP A 291 60.44 54.73 0.95
N VAL A 292 60.96 54.12 -0.11
CA VAL A 292 62.41 54.05 -0.38
C VAL A 292 62.97 55.34 -0.99
N ASP A 293 62.16 56.14 -1.70
CA ASP A 293 62.67 57.29 -2.45
C ASP A 293 61.65 58.43 -2.53
N CYS A 294 62.17 59.66 -2.63
CA CYS A 294 61.38 60.85 -2.92
C CYS A 294 61.36 61.10 -4.43
N PRO A 295 60.18 61.12 -5.09
CA PRO A 295 60.15 61.30 -6.54
C PRO A 295 60.67 62.69 -6.97
N GLY A 296 61.49 62.69 -8.03
CA GLY A 296 62.06 63.89 -8.67
C GLY A 296 63.52 64.16 -8.31
N ASN A 297 64.08 65.25 -8.83
CA ASN A 297 65.52 65.55 -8.68
C ASN A 297 65.82 66.19 -7.31
N ALA A 298 66.93 65.79 -6.68
CA ALA A 298 67.44 66.40 -5.44
C ALA A 298 68.14 67.75 -5.68
N GLN A 299 68.55 68.00 -6.92
CA GLN A 299 69.31 69.17 -7.35
C GLN A 299 68.75 69.69 -8.67
N VAL A 300 68.57 71.00 -8.78
CA VAL A 300 68.16 71.66 -10.02
C VAL A 300 68.91 72.99 -10.18
N ILE A 301 69.18 73.37 -11.43
CA ILE A 301 69.73 74.69 -11.77
C ILE A 301 68.57 75.59 -12.20
N VAL A 302 68.48 76.76 -11.60
CA VAL A 302 67.44 77.77 -11.90
C VAL A 302 68.07 79.13 -12.15
N ASN A 303 67.38 79.99 -12.90
CA ASN A 303 67.86 81.34 -13.16
C ASN A 303 67.86 82.20 -11.87
N CYS A 304 68.80 83.14 -11.79
CA CYS A 304 68.89 84.14 -10.73
C CYS A 304 69.28 85.50 -11.31
N THR A 305 68.79 86.55 -10.66
CA THR A 305 69.15 87.93 -10.96
C THR A 305 69.99 88.48 -9.81
N ALA A 306 71.25 88.78 -10.07
CA ALA A 306 72.13 89.43 -9.12
C ALA A 306 71.95 90.97 -9.16
N LEU A 307 72.78 91.70 -8.42
CA LEU A 307 72.71 93.18 -8.36
C LEU A 307 72.88 93.80 -9.77
N ILE A 308 72.51 95.08 -9.91
CA ILE A 308 72.71 95.81 -11.17
C ILE A 308 74.23 96.01 -11.38
N CYS A 309 74.74 95.67 -12.58
CA CYS A 309 76.13 95.94 -12.95
C CYS A 309 76.31 97.46 -13.16
N ILE A 310 77.25 98.08 -12.43
CA ILE A 310 77.57 99.52 -12.49
C ILE A 310 78.89 99.72 -13.24
#